data_AF-W9UR54-F1
#
_entry.id   AF-W9UR54-F1
#
_cell.length_a   1.000
_cell.length_b   1.000
_cell.length_c   1.000
_cell.angle_alpha   90.00
_cell.angle_beta   90.00
_cell.angle_gamma   90.00
#
_symmetry.space_group_name_H-M   'P 1'
#
loop_
_entity.id
_entity.type
_entity.pdbx_description
1 polymer ?
#
loop_
_entity_poly.entity_id
_entity_poly.type
_entity_poly.pdbx_seq_one_letter_code
_entity_poly.pdbx_strand_id
1 'polypeptide(L)'
;MSYLAWVGQCFVKTVTPDGQNQCVVLVAIWAKDLEDYTEVARESLLNKGYILYSVENAMPAIQWLAQRGVNSAAIALARQISSEHPVEIGEFKEYVPNPDDFDVDDWLTQHLLSDISPLGLQEGVLDKLSVPESLRPYLFAEMEASFIDIMQYSKDEQIPPMRTYAILDAARVPLLLDRLESSDLDYQCLFKGDAEQSLKSAAPYLVELREDNRFTRQLFSVTGMASDLWDKYPGVYVRSRALIDELANHFRRFTKVKNEEGKWLFFRFWESNFFLIVLMHVSAAKGLALMPPNLISSMLCISMDRIDFVTTQPIEGMPKMGCELTFDRRLIDPLNRRSTELFVFRLRQQFVEQEGMSVELFESVMSSIEKHQFQDRNTIRQLLSLCLSENDNLLDRDELADELEQSCIMPDSTRLNRLVNVASLKLSSDTT
;
A
#
# COMPACT_ATOMS: atom_id res chain seq x y z
N MET A 1 -1.65 7.61 -49.27
CA MET A 1 -2.80 7.51 -48.35
C MET A 1 -3.72 8.68 -48.63
N SER A 2 -5.05 8.48 -48.59
CA SER A 2 -6.02 9.58 -48.78
C SER A 2 -6.10 10.41 -47.50
N TYR A 3 -6.14 11.74 -47.63
CA TYR A 3 -6.43 12.60 -46.49
C TYR A 3 -7.85 12.33 -45.97
N LEU A 4 -7.98 12.25 -44.65
CA LEU A 4 -9.23 12.02 -43.96
C LEU A 4 -9.38 13.04 -42.83
N ALA A 5 -10.59 13.16 -42.30
CA ALA A 5 -10.84 13.86 -41.06
C ALA A 5 -10.32 13.01 -39.89
N TRP A 6 -9.33 13.50 -39.16
CA TRP A 6 -8.80 12.90 -37.93
C TRP A 6 -9.23 13.71 -36.72
N VAL A 7 -9.43 13.05 -35.59
CA VAL A 7 -9.70 13.69 -34.29
C VAL A 7 -8.78 13.07 -33.26
N GLY A 8 -8.23 13.90 -32.39
CA GLY A 8 -7.37 13.48 -31.28
C GLY A 8 -7.47 14.42 -30.09
N GLN A 9 -7.02 13.93 -28.94
CA GLN A 9 -6.88 14.71 -27.72
C GLN A 9 -5.44 15.20 -27.62
N CYS A 10 -5.27 16.51 -27.74
CA CYS A 10 -3.99 17.17 -27.64
C CYS A 10 -3.82 17.72 -26.22
N PHE A 11 -2.71 17.36 -25.59
CA PHE A 11 -2.34 17.85 -24.27
C PHE A 11 -1.31 18.96 -24.43
N VAL A 12 -1.63 20.12 -23.87
CA VAL A 12 -0.89 21.35 -24.12
C VAL A 12 -0.54 22.11 -22.84
N LYS A 13 0.53 22.88 -22.89
CA LYS A 13 0.93 23.84 -21.84
C LYS A 13 0.97 25.26 -22.38
N THR A 14 0.60 26.26 -21.57
CA THR A 14 0.70 27.69 -21.92
C THR A 14 2.15 28.17 -21.98
N VAL A 15 2.48 29.05 -22.94
CA VAL A 15 3.84 29.60 -23.14
C VAL A 15 4.17 30.77 -22.16
N THR A 16 3.21 31.20 -21.34
CA THR A 16 3.37 32.35 -20.43
C THR A 16 4.22 32.04 -19.18
N PRO A 17 4.98 33.01 -18.62
CA PRO A 17 5.87 32.79 -17.47
C PRO A 17 5.15 32.43 -16.15
N ASP A 18 3.88 32.84 -15.97
CA ASP A 18 3.20 32.85 -14.67
C ASP A 18 2.06 31.81 -14.52
N GLY A 19 2.06 30.71 -15.29
CA GLY A 19 1.07 29.66 -15.06
C GLY A 19 1.31 28.39 -15.86
N GLN A 20 1.64 27.29 -15.17
CA GLN A 20 1.68 25.93 -15.69
C GLN A 20 0.25 25.36 -15.81
N ASN A 21 -0.62 25.98 -16.59
CA ASN A 21 -1.94 25.39 -16.82
C ASN A 21 -1.82 24.34 -17.93
N GLN A 22 -1.90 23.08 -17.51
CA GLN A 22 -2.05 21.94 -18.43
C GLN A 22 -3.48 21.92 -18.92
N CYS A 23 -3.68 21.93 -20.23
CA CYS A 23 -4.98 21.89 -20.85
C CYS A 23 -5.08 20.69 -21.79
N VAL A 24 -6.28 20.13 -21.89
CA VAL A 24 -6.65 19.18 -22.95
C VAL A 24 -7.57 19.87 -23.93
N VAL A 25 -7.29 19.69 -25.20
CA VAL A 25 -8.09 20.20 -26.29
C VAL A 25 -8.33 19.11 -27.32
N LEU A 26 -9.58 19.00 -27.81
CA LEU A 26 -9.89 18.15 -28.96
C LEU A 26 -9.51 18.91 -30.22
N VAL A 27 -8.67 18.30 -31.06
CA VAL A 27 -8.23 18.91 -32.33
C VAL A 27 -8.62 17.99 -33.47
N ALA A 28 -9.34 18.56 -34.44
CA ALA A 28 -9.68 17.89 -35.68
C ALA A 28 -8.75 18.39 -36.79
N ILE A 29 -8.14 17.46 -37.53
CA ILE A 29 -7.17 17.78 -38.58
C ILE A 29 -7.47 16.96 -39.83
N TRP A 30 -7.36 17.62 -40.99
CA TRP A 30 -7.35 16.98 -42.28
C TRP A 30 -5.95 16.39 -42.53
N ALA A 31 -5.76 15.11 -42.20
CA ALA A 31 -4.44 14.46 -42.19
C ALA A 31 -4.42 13.15 -42.99
N LYS A 32 -3.25 12.80 -43.52
CA LYS A 32 -3.01 11.53 -44.23
C LYS A 32 -2.71 10.37 -43.28
N ASP A 33 -2.05 10.65 -42.16
CA ASP A 33 -1.61 9.69 -41.13
C ASP A 33 -1.40 10.39 -39.77
N LEU A 34 -0.98 9.62 -38.74
CA LEU A 34 -0.77 10.13 -37.38
C LEU A 34 0.42 11.11 -37.29
N GLU A 35 1.44 10.94 -38.12
CA GLU A 35 2.63 11.80 -38.13
C GLU A 35 2.26 13.19 -38.65
N ASP A 36 1.55 13.23 -39.78
CA ASP A 36 0.96 14.43 -40.38
C ASP A 36 -0.01 15.13 -39.44
N TYR A 37 -0.87 14.37 -38.75
CA TYR A 37 -1.75 14.89 -37.71
C TYR A 37 -0.95 15.61 -36.61
N THR A 38 0.12 14.97 -36.12
CA THR A 38 0.90 15.48 -34.98
C THR A 38 1.70 16.73 -35.35
N GLU A 39 2.26 16.79 -36.56
CA GLU A 39 2.96 17.98 -37.05
C GLU A 39 2.03 19.18 -37.18
N VAL A 40 0.89 19.00 -37.85
CA VAL A 40 -0.10 20.06 -38.07
C VAL A 40 -0.74 20.51 -36.74
N ALA A 41 -0.98 19.58 -35.81
CA ALA A 41 -1.44 19.90 -34.46
C ALA A 41 -0.43 20.78 -33.72
N ARG A 42 0.85 20.40 -33.77
CA ARG A 42 1.94 21.11 -33.08
C ARG A 42 2.06 22.54 -33.58
N GLU A 43 2.07 22.75 -34.89
CA GLU A 43 2.17 24.10 -35.48
C GLU A 43 0.96 24.97 -35.14
N SER A 44 -0.25 24.41 -35.27
CA SER A 44 -1.50 25.14 -35.03
C SER A 44 -1.69 25.54 -33.57
N LEU A 45 -1.29 24.67 -32.63
CA LEU A 45 -1.36 24.96 -31.20
C LEU A 45 -0.28 25.95 -30.78
N LEU A 46 0.93 25.86 -31.36
CA LEU A 46 1.99 26.84 -31.12
C LEU A 46 1.60 28.24 -31.58
N ASN A 47 0.94 28.37 -32.73
CA ASN A 47 0.39 29.65 -33.22
C ASN A 47 -0.65 30.28 -32.28
N LYS A 48 -1.30 29.47 -31.43
CA LYS A 48 -2.22 29.93 -30.37
C LYS A 48 -1.53 30.17 -29.02
N GLY A 49 -0.21 30.03 -28.93
CA GLY A 49 0.55 30.22 -27.70
C GLY A 49 0.58 29.00 -26.77
N TYR A 50 0.38 27.80 -27.32
CA TYR A 50 0.38 26.54 -26.57
C TYR A 50 1.45 25.57 -27.08
N ILE A 51 2.15 24.90 -26.17
CA ILE A 51 3.12 23.86 -26.51
C ILE A 51 2.43 22.50 -26.40
N LEU A 52 2.37 21.78 -27.53
CA LEU A 52 1.90 20.40 -27.59
C LEU A 52 2.98 19.46 -27.03
N TYR A 53 2.67 18.72 -25.98
CA TYR A 53 3.59 17.72 -25.40
C TYR A 53 3.15 16.28 -25.59
N SER A 54 1.84 16.02 -25.70
CA SER A 54 1.31 14.68 -25.97
C SER A 54 0.07 14.74 -26.85
N VAL A 55 -0.10 13.71 -27.68
CA VAL A 55 -1.29 13.46 -28.48
C VAL A 55 -1.78 12.06 -28.15
N GLU A 56 -3.00 11.95 -27.66
CA GLU A 56 -3.64 10.67 -27.42
C GLU A 56 -4.89 10.52 -28.27
N ASN A 57 -5.26 9.25 -28.52
CA ASN A 57 -6.51 8.90 -29.19
C ASN A 57 -6.69 9.57 -30.57
N ALA A 58 -5.59 9.91 -31.24
CA ALA A 58 -5.61 10.46 -32.59
C ALA A 58 -5.88 9.35 -33.61
N MET A 59 -7.04 9.42 -34.24
CA MET A 59 -7.48 8.45 -35.24
C MET A 59 -8.50 9.09 -36.20
N PRO A 60 -8.82 8.45 -37.34
CA PRO A 60 -9.87 8.94 -38.24
C PRO A 60 -11.21 9.10 -37.52
N ALA A 61 -11.94 10.18 -37.80
CA ALA A 61 -13.16 10.59 -37.10
C ALA A 61 -14.23 9.49 -37.07
N ILE A 62 -14.36 8.70 -38.16
CA ILE A 62 -15.30 7.57 -38.23
C ILE A 62 -14.92 6.49 -37.20
N GLN A 63 -13.63 6.19 -37.06
CA GLN A 63 -13.12 5.20 -36.11
C GLN A 63 -13.23 5.69 -34.66
N TRP A 64 -12.94 6.97 -34.44
CA TRP A 64 -13.07 7.61 -33.13
C TRP A 64 -14.49 7.47 -32.58
N LEU A 65 -15.50 7.72 -33.42
CA LEU A 65 -16.92 7.58 -33.06
C LEU A 65 -17.34 6.13 -32.76
N ALA A 66 -16.74 5.16 -33.45
CA ALA A 66 -17.02 3.75 -33.22
C ALA A 66 -16.45 3.24 -31.89
N GLN A 67 -15.31 3.77 -31.44
CA GLN A 67 -14.62 3.29 -30.23
C GLN A 67 -15.00 4.05 -28.94
N ARG A 68 -15.26 5.36 -29.02
CA ARG A 68 -15.43 6.23 -27.84
C ARG A 68 -16.87 6.71 -27.62
N GLY A 69 -17.81 6.32 -28.50
CA GLY A 69 -19.21 6.72 -28.44
C GLY A 69 -19.48 8.10 -29.06
N VAL A 70 -20.75 8.53 -29.05
CA VAL A 70 -21.21 9.78 -29.70
C VAL A 70 -20.82 10.99 -28.84
N ASN A 71 -19.64 11.56 -29.08
CA ASN A 71 -19.26 12.86 -28.51
C ASN A 71 -19.65 14.00 -29.47
N SER A 72 -20.61 14.83 -29.07
CA SER A 72 -21.14 15.93 -29.91
C SER A 72 -20.06 16.94 -30.33
N ALA A 73 -19.04 17.17 -29.48
CA ALA A 73 -17.96 18.11 -29.76
C ALA A 73 -17.02 17.56 -30.84
N ALA A 74 -16.62 16.29 -30.75
CA ALA A 74 -15.76 15.65 -31.75
C ALA A 74 -16.43 15.61 -33.14
N ILE A 75 -17.74 15.34 -33.19
CA ILE A 75 -18.52 15.35 -34.43
C ILE A 75 -18.60 16.76 -35.03
N ALA A 76 -18.82 17.78 -34.20
CA ALA A 76 -18.89 19.16 -34.67
C ALA A 76 -17.56 19.62 -35.27
N LEU A 77 -16.43 19.33 -34.61
CA LEU A 77 -15.10 19.67 -35.10
C LEU A 77 -14.76 18.93 -36.40
N ALA A 78 -15.03 17.62 -36.46
CA ALA A 78 -14.76 16.81 -37.65
C ALA A 78 -15.58 17.25 -38.88
N ARG A 79 -16.75 17.89 -38.68
CA ARG A 79 -17.58 18.43 -39.78
C ARG A 79 -17.09 19.77 -40.33
N GLN A 80 -16.26 20.48 -39.58
CA GLN A 80 -15.76 21.80 -39.97
C GLN A 80 -14.46 21.73 -40.77
N ILE A 81 -13.76 20.60 -40.72
CA ILE A 81 -12.50 20.42 -41.42
C ILE A 81 -12.68 19.93 -42.88
N SER A 82 -11.86 20.48 -43.77
CA SER A 82 -11.82 20.13 -45.19
C SER A 82 -10.43 20.45 -45.77
N SER A 83 -10.22 20.21 -47.06
CA SER A 83 -8.98 20.63 -47.73
C SER A 83 -8.75 22.15 -47.73
N GLU A 84 -9.81 22.96 -47.58
CA GLU A 84 -9.71 24.42 -47.51
C GLU A 84 -9.59 24.95 -46.08
N HIS A 85 -9.99 24.12 -45.09
CA HIS A 85 -9.91 24.43 -43.67
C HIS A 85 -9.33 23.22 -42.91
N PRO A 86 -7.99 23.06 -42.91
CA PRO A 86 -7.36 21.80 -42.55
C PRO A 86 -7.34 21.52 -41.05
N VAL A 87 -7.62 22.51 -40.19
CA VAL A 87 -7.50 22.38 -38.73
C VAL A 87 -8.64 23.10 -38.03
N GLU A 88 -9.30 22.41 -37.12
CA GLU A 88 -10.26 22.98 -36.18
C GLU A 88 -9.88 22.60 -34.74
N ILE A 89 -9.85 23.59 -33.86
CA ILE A 89 -9.41 23.43 -32.47
C ILE A 89 -10.62 23.71 -31.57
N GLY A 90 -11.00 22.73 -30.76
CA GLY A 90 -12.10 22.87 -29.82
C GLY A 90 -11.80 23.76 -28.62
N GLU A 91 -12.70 23.74 -27.64
CA GLU A 91 -12.52 24.46 -26.39
C GLU A 91 -11.36 23.88 -25.57
N PHE A 92 -10.52 24.77 -25.04
CA PHE A 92 -9.49 24.40 -24.07
C PHE A 92 -10.16 24.07 -22.74
N LYS A 93 -9.95 22.86 -22.25
CA LYS A 93 -10.38 22.44 -20.92
C LYS A 93 -9.15 22.28 -20.05
N GLU A 94 -9.25 22.67 -18.78
CA GLU A 94 -8.22 22.35 -17.79
C GLU A 94 -8.06 20.83 -17.75
N TYR A 95 -6.81 20.35 -17.82
CA TYR A 95 -6.54 18.94 -17.68
C TYR A 95 -6.73 18.56 -16.21
N VAL A 96 -7.78 17.79 -15.93
CA VAL A 96 -7.95 17.12 -14.64
C VAL A 96 -7.50 15.68 -14.87
N PRO A 97 -6.36 15.25 -14.31
CA PRO A 97 -5.91 13.89 -14.44
C PRO A 97 -6.92 12.93 -13.83
N ASN A 98 -7.20 11.82 -14.51
CA ASN A 98 -8.01 10.75 -13.95
C ASN A 98 -7.16 9.97 -12.93
N PRO A 99 -7.60 9.82 -11.66
CA PRO A 99 -6.83 9.13 -10.64
C PRO A 99 -6.48 7.67 -10.96
N ASP A 100 -7.25 7.03 -11.83
CA ASP A 100 -7.06 5.64 -12.27
C ASP A 100 -6.04 5.50 -13.41
N ASP A 101 -5.55 6.61 -13.98
CA ASP A 101 -4.60 6.60 -15.10
C ASP A 101 -3.12 6.60 -14.65
N PHE A 102 -2.87 6.64 -13.32
CA PHE A 102 -1.52 6.66 -12.75
C PHE A 102 -1.13 5.30 -12.19
N ASP A 103 0.08 4.88 -12.51
CA ASP A 103 0.70 3.72 -11.89
C ASP A 103 1.15 4.08 -10.47
N VAL A 104 1.36 3.05 -9.64
CA VAL A 104 1.78 3.23 -8.24
C VAL A 104 3.13 3.95 -8.16
N ASP A 105 4.05 3.63 -9.06
CA ASP A 105 5.40 4.19 -9.10
C ASP A 105 5.42 5.69 -9.46
N ASP A 106 4.32 6.23 -10.00
CA ASP A 106 4.21 7.66 -10.32
C ASP A 106 4.13 8.53 -9.05
N TRP A 107 3.62 8.00 -7.94
CA TRP A 107 3.36 8.78 -6.73
C TRP A 107 3.87 8.14 -5.43
N LEU A 108 4.18 6.85 -5.43
CA LEU A 108 4.66 6.10 -4.28
C LEU A 108 6.06 5.56 -4.54
N THR A 109 6.99 5.80 -3.64
CA THR A 109 8.32 5.19 -3.67
C THR A 109 8.49 4.30 -2.46
N GLN A 110 8.84 3.03 -2.70
CA GLN A 110 9.12 2.03 -1.68
C GLN A 110 10.61 1.67 -1.69
N HIS A 111 11.21 1.63 -0.50
CA HIS A 111 12.55 1.13 -0.27
C HIS A 111 12.50 0.00 0.77
N LEU A 112 12.82 -1.22 0.35
CA LEU A 112 12.99 -2.35 1.24
C LEU A 112 14.31 -2.19 1.99
N LEU A 113 14.25 -2.18 3.32
CA LEU A 113 15.44 -2.09 4.17
C LEU A 113 15.87 -3.50 4.61
N SER A 114 17.14 -3.82 4.39
CA SER A 114 17.77 -5.09 4.76
C SER A 114 18.74 -4.91 5.92
N ASP A 115 19.15 -6.02 6.54
CA ASP A 115 20.20 -6.07 7.59
C ASP A 115 19.90 -5.24 8.84
N ILE A 116 18.62 -5.06 9.16
CA ILE A 116 18.19 -4.41 10.40
C ILE A 116 18.00 -5.46 11.49
N SER A 117 18.70 -5.26 12.61
CA SER A 117 18.51 -6.04 13.83
C SER A 117 17.93 -5.16 14.94
N PRO A 118 16.98 -5.67 15.75
CA PRO A 118 16.49 -4.95 16.92
C PRO A 118 17.59 -4.78 17.96
N LEU A 119 17.35 -3.86 18.90
CA LEU A 119 18.25 -3.62 20.02
C LEU A 119 18.22 -4.81 20.98
N GLY A 120 19.40 -5.35 21.29
CA GLY A 120 19.59 -6.32 22.36
C GLY A 120 19.68 -5.65 23.74
N LEU A 121 20.29 -6.34 24.71
CA LEU A 121 20.44 -5.86 26.10
C LEU A 121 21.30 -4.59 26.23
N GLN A 122 22.16 -4.31 25.25
CA GLN A 122 23.09 -3.18 25.25
C GLN A 122 24.00 -3.16 26.50
N GLU A 123 24.59 -4.31 26.84
CA GLU A 123 25.50 -4.44 27.98
C GLU A 123 26.78 -3.61 27.76
N GLY A 124 27.21 -2.88 28.79
CA GLY A 124 28.42 -2.05 28.73
C GLY A 124 28.28 -0.76 27.90
N VAL A 125 27.10 -0.46 27.35
CA VAL A 125 26.84 0.78 26.62
C VAL A 125 26.45 1.89 27.60
N LEU A 126 27.26 2.94 27.67
CA LEU A 126 27.01 4.12 28.53
C LEU A 126 25.77 4.88 28.06
N ASP A 127 25.75 5.27 26.79
CA ASP A 127 24.63 5.97 26.16
C ASP A 127 23.80 4.98 25.36
N LYS A 128 22.80 4.37 26.02
CA LYS A 128 21.96 3.38 25.38
C LYS A 128 21.26 3.98 24.15
N LEU A 129 21.26 3.25 23.04
CA LEU A 129 20.51 3.55 21.82
C LEU A 129 19.02 3.27 22.00
N SER A 130 18.15 4.18 21.56
CA SER A 130 16.70 3.96 21.56
C SER A 130 16.16 3.42 20.25
N VAL A 131 16.96 3.45 19.20
CA VAL A 131 16.68 2.82 17.90
C VAL A 131 17.93 2.12 17.39
N PRO A 132 17.80 1.06 16.58
CA PRO A 132 18.92 0.51 15.82
C PRO A 132 19.57 1.61 14.99
N GLU A 133 20.90 1.60 14.92
CA GLU A 133 21.66 2.63 14.23
C GLU A 133 21.30 2.70 12.72
N SER A 134 20.98 1.54 12.12
CA SER A 134 20.47 1.44 10.74
C SER A 134 19.08 2.07 10.54
N LEU A 135 18.27 2.21 11.59
CA LEU A 135 16.95 2.85 11.53
C LEU A 135 16.96 4.33 11.91
N ARG A 136 18.00 4.80 12.60
CA ARG A 136 18.14 6.19 13.02
C ARG A 136 17.99 7.19 11.84
N PRO A 137 18.59 6.98 10.65
CA PRO A 137 18.43 7.90 9.52
C PRO A 137 16.97 8.11 9.08
N TYR A 138 16.15 7.06 9.17
CA TYR A 138 14.76 7.09 8.72
C TYR A 138 13.82 7.66 9.78
N LEU A 139 14.17 7.49 11.06
CA LEU A 139 13.32 7.86 12.19
C LEU A 139 13.69 9.19 12.83
N PHE A 140 14.95 9.61 12.87
CA PHE A 140 15.38 10.75 13.68
C PHE A 140 16.40 11.68 13.02
N ALA A 141 16.89 11.39 11.81
CA ALA A 141 17.78 12.33 11.13
C ALA A 141 17.08 13.66 10.83
N GLU A 142 17.78 14.76 11.08
CA GLU A 142 17.33 16.06 10.60
C GLU A 142 17.22 16.04 9.08
N MET A 143 16.07 16.50 8.59
CA MET A 143 15.81 16.60 7.16
C MET A 143 15.77 18.08 6.81
N GLU A 144 16.46 18.47 5.74
CA GLU A 144 16.33 19.82 5.19
C GLU A 144 14.89 20.06 4.73
N ALA A 145 14.46 21.32 4.73
CA ALA A 145 13.13 21.67 4.25
C ALA A 145 13.05 21.45 2.74
N SER A 146 12.08 20.65 2.30
CA SER A 146 11.80 20.47 0.89
C SER A 146 11.19 21.73 0.28
N PHE A 147 11.16 21.82 -1.06
CA PHE A 147 10.45 22.89 -1.75
C PHE A 147 8.97 22.99 -1.32
N ILE A 148 8.33 21.83 -1.08
CA ILE A 148 6.94 21.75 -0.59
C ILE A 148 6.82 22.36 0.81
N ASP A 149 7.76 22.05 1.70
CA ASP A 149 7.79 22.63 3.06
C ASP A 149 7.94 24.14 2.99
N ILE A 150 8.86 24.63 2.15
CA ILE A 150 9.09 26.08 1.97
C ILE A 150 7.82 26.74 1.45
N MET A 151 7.12 26.16 0.48
CA MET A 151 5.85 26.72 -0.01
C MET A 151 4.77 26.74 1.08
N GLN A 152 4.62 25.65 1.83
CA GLN A 152 3.60 25.50 2.87
C GLN A 152 3.82 26.45 4.05
N TYR A 153 5.06 26.53 4.53
CA TYR A 153 5.46 27.34 5.69
C TYR A 153 6.05 28.70 5.30
N SER A 154 5.97 29.11 4.03
CA SER A 154 6.53 30.39 3.51
C SER A 154 6.03 31.63 4.25
N LYS A 155 4.88 31.55 4.92
CA LYS A 155 4.33 32.64 5.73
C LYS A 155 4.82 32.63 7.19
N ASP A 156 5.34 31.51 7.65
CA ASP A 156 5.89 31.36 8.99
C ASP A 156 7.37 31.73 8.95
N GLU A 157 7.82 32.57 9.89
CA GLU A 157 9.23 33.02 9.95
C GLU A 157 10.21 31.85 10.17
N GLN A 158 9.71 30.68 10.59
CA GLN A 158 10.49 29.49 10.85
C GLN A 158 9.75 28.21 10.44
N ILE A 159 10.39 27.38 9.61
CA ILE A 159 9.88 26.07 9.22
C ILE A 159 9.92 25.15 10.45
N PRO A 160 8.80 24.49 10.84
CA PRO A 160 8.77 23.61 12.00
C PRO A 160 9.78 22.46 11.87
N PRO A 161 10.40 22.01 12.97
CA PRO A 161 11.37 20.91 12.94
C PRO A 161 10.69 19.60 12.53
N MET A 162 11.47 18.68 11.96
CA MET A 162 10.97 17.36 11.59
C MET A 162 10.82 16.48 12.84
N ARG A 163 9.61 15.96 13.05
CA ARG A 163 9.24 15.11 14.20
C ARG A 163 9.00 13.67 13.78
N THR A 164 8.96 12.80 14.77
CA THR A 164 8.72 11.37 14.61
C THR A 164 7.49 10.97 15.38
N TYR A 165 6.57 10.32 14.70
CA TYR A 165 5.35 9.82 15.30
C TYR A 165 5.25 8.32 15.11
N ALA A 166 4.53 7.65 16.00
CA ALA A 166 4.08 6.28 15.81
C ALA A 166 2.57 6.21 15.97
N ILE A 167 1.91 5.40 15.14
CA ILE A 167 0.51 5.05 15.31
C ILE A 167 0.47 3.64 15.86
N LEU A 168 0.26 3.52 17.17
CA LEU A 168 0.37 2.27 17.93
C LEU A 168 -1.00 1.66 18.20
N ASP A 169 -1.08 0.34 18.04
CA ASP A 169 -2.28 -0.44 18.29
C ASP A 169 -2.36 -0.92 19.74
N ALA A 170 -3.35 -0.44 20.50
CA ALA A 170 -3.54 -0.84 21.89
C ALA A 170 -3.77 -2.35 22.07
N ALA A 171 -4.29 -3.06 21.06
CA ALA A 171 -4.47 -4.51 21.14
C ALA A 171 -3.16 -5.28 20.93
N ARG A 172 -2.12 -4.64 20.37
CA ARG A 172 -0.79 -5.25 20.15
C ARG A 172 0.19 -4.92 21.28
N VAL A 173 0.00 -3.78 21.96
CA VAL A 173 0.90 -3.30 23.03
C VAL A 173 0.27 -3.53 24.40
N PRO A 174 0.77 -4.47 25.21
CA PRO A 174 0.23 -4.72 26.55
C PRO A 174 0.32 -3.47 27.43
N LEU A 175 -0.81 -3.07 28.00
CA LEU A 175 -0.94 -1.90 28.88
C LEU A 175 -0.43 -0.60 28.21
N LEU A 176 -0.73 -0.41 26.93
CA LEU A 176 -0.25 0.75 26.15
C LEU A 176 -0.47 2.08 26.88
N LEU A 177 -1.66 2.30 27.42
CA LEU A 177 -2.02 3.56 28.06
C LEU A 177 -1.19 3.84 29.31
N ASP A 178 -1.06 2.86 30.21
CA ASP A 178 -0.24 3.02 31.42
C ASP A 178 1.22 3.34 31.03
N ARG A 179 1.71 2.71 29.96
CA ARG A 179 3.05 3.00 29.42
C ARG A 179 3.15 4.42 28.88
N LEU A 180 2.16 4.89 28.13
CA LEU A 180 2.12 6.25 27.57
C LEU A 180 1.97 7.32 28.67
N GLU A 181 1.11 7.09 29.65
CA GLU A 181 0.95 7.96 30.83
C GLU A 181 2.26 8.06 31.63
N SER A 182 3.07 7.00 31.66
CA SER A 182 4.38 6.96 32.33
C SER A 182 5.57 7.41 31.47
N SER A 183 5.39 7.68 30.18
CA SER A 183 6.49 7.92 29.25
C SER A 183 6.85 9.40 29.06
N ASP A 184 6.02 10.32 29.57
CA ASP A 184 6.10 11.77 29.33
C ASP A 184 6.14 12.16 27.84
N LEU A 185 5.60 11.29 26.96
CA LEU A 185 5.42 11.55 25.54
C LEU A 185 4.03 12.12 25.26
N ASP A 186 3.92 12.99 24.25
CA ASP A 186 2.65 13.49 23.78
C ASP A 186 1.92 12.39 22.98
N TYR A 187 0.65 12.14 23.28
CA TYR A 187 -0.12 11.11 22.58
C TYR A 187 -1.61 11.48 22.45
N GLN A 188 -2.27 10.92 21.43
CA GLN A 188 -3.70 11.08 21.20
C GLN A 188 -4.36 9.80 20.68
N CYS A 189 -5.55 9.49 21.20
CA CYS A 189 -6.41 8.47 20.62
C CYS A 189 -6.94 8.93 19.25
N LEU A 190 -6.91 8.06 18.23
CA LEU A 190 -7.49 8.37 16.92
C LEU A 190 -8.97 7.95 16.83
N PHE A 191 -9.55 7.35 17.87
CA PHE A 191 -11.00 7.27 18.01
C PHE A 191 -11.53 8.50 18.75
N LYS A 192 -12.81 8.83 18.52
CA LYS A 192 -13.51 9.95 19.19
C LYS A 192 -14.88 9.49 19.68
N GLY A 193 -15.40 10.15 20.70
CA GLY A 193 -16.75 9.93 21.23
C GLY A 193 -16.89 8.56 21.88
N ASP A 194 -18.05 7.92 21.73
CA ASP A 194 -18.34 6.63 22.39
C ASP A 194 -17.34 5.52 22.03
N ALA A 195 -16.78 5.56 20.81
CA ALA A 195 -15.77 4.60 20.36
C ALA A 195 -14.44 4.73 21.13
N GLU A 196 -14.08 5.94 21.57
CA GLU A 196 -12.87 6.17 22.37
C GLU A 196 -12.96 5.48 23.73
N GLN A 197 -14.14 5.54 24.38
CA GLN A 197 -14.35 4.92 25.68
C GLN A 197 -14.56 3.41 25.57
N SER A 198 -15.40 2.98 24.63
CA SER A 198 -15.78 1.56 24.48
C SER A 198 -14.69 0.68 23.85
N LEU A 199 -13.83 1.25 23.01
CA LEU A 199 -12.79 0.52 22.29
C LEU A 199 -11.38 0.96 22.69
N LYS A 200 -11.21 1.60 23.86
CA LYS A 200 -9.93 2.13 24.34
C LYS A 200 -8.78 1.10 24.28
N SER A 201 -9.06 -0.15 24.61
CA SER A 201 -8.08 -1.26 24.60
C SER A 201 -7.73 -1.82 23.22
N ALA A 202 -8.42 -1.37 22.17
CA ALA A 202 -8.18 -1.76 20.78
C ALA A 202 -8.04 -0.55 19.84
N ALA A 203 -7.97 0.65 20.42
CA ALA A 203 -7.87 1.89 19.67
C ALA A 203 -6.42 2.14 19.21
N PRO A 204 -6.25 2.79 18.06
CA PRO A 204 -4.97 3.33 17.65
C PRO A 204 -4.63 4.64 18.39
N TYR A 205 -3.38 4.76 18.82
CA TYR A 205 -2.83 5.94 19.48
C TYR A 205 -1.70 6.53 18.64
N LEU A 206 -1.83 7.81 18.29
CA LEU A 206 -0.72 8.59 17.74
C LEU A 206 0.16 9.06 18.88
N VAL A 207 1.46 8.82 18.81
CA VAL A 207 2.44 9.16 19.84
C VAL A 207 3.59 9.91 19.19
N GLU A 208 3.97 11.08 19.72
CA GLU A 208 5.18 11.78 19.32
C GLU A 208 6.39 11.13 20.01
N LEU A 209 7.25 10.46 19.25
CA LEU A 209 8.42 9.77 19.77
C LEU A 209 9.59 10.73 19.92
N ARG A 210 10.33 10.59 21.03
CA ARG A 210 11.62 11.25 21.24
C ARG A 210 12.75 10.22 21.19
N GLU A 211 13.88 10.60 20.58
CA GLU A 211 15.01 9.69 20.38
C GLU A 211 15.63 9.24 21.72
N ASP A 212 15.60 10.06 22.75
CA ASP A 212 16.16 9.79 24.07
C ASP A 212 15.14 9.18 25.06
N ASN A 213 14.01 8.64 24.56
CA ASN A 213 12.95 8.12 25.43
C ASN A 213 12.99 6.60 25.62
N ARG A 214 12.73 6.15 26.86
CA ARG A 214 12.70 4.71 27.22
C ARG A 214 11.58 3.94 26.51
N PHE A 215 10.41 4.54 26.33
CA PHE A 215 9.30 3.90 25.61
C PHE A 215 9.62 3.74 24.12
N THR A 216 10.25 4.75 23.49
CA THR A 216 10.79 4.63 22.13
C THR A 216 11.70 3.41 22.03
N ARG A 217 12.67 3.25 22.96
CA ARG A 217 13.57 2.10 22.99
C ARG A 217 12.85 0.75 23.04
N GLN A 218 11.77 0.63 23.81
CA GLN A 218 10.99 -0.60 23.92
C GLN A 218 10.38 -1.03 22.57
N LEU A 219 9.96 -0.07 21.74
CA LEU A 219 9.44 -0.32 20.38
C LEU A 219 10.46 -1.01 19.48
N PHE A 220 11.75 -0.83 19.76
CA PHE A 220 12.84 -1.34 18.92
C PHE A 220 13.76 -2.33 19.61
N SER A 221 13.32 -2.95 20.71
CA SER A 221 14.13 -3.91 21.48
C SER A 221 13.60 -5.34 21.40
N VAL A 222 14.53 -6.29 21.40
CA VAL A 222 14.32 -7.73 21.65
C VAL A 222 15.41 -8.19 22.64
N THR A 223 15.03 -8.23 23.91
CA THR A 223 15.89 -8.55 25.06
C THR A 223 15.40 -9.75 25.86
N GLY A 224 14.22 -10.28 25.53
CA GLY A 224 13.53 -11.33 26.28
C GLY A 224 12.66 -10.80 27.42
N MET A 225 12.55 -9.47 27.57
CA MET A 225 11.74 -8.86 28.61
C MET A 225 10.30 -8.63 28.12
N ALA A 226 9.33 -8.70 29.03
CA ALA A 226 7.92 -8.40 28.71
C ALA A 226 7.69 -6.93 28.27
N SER A 227 8.71 -6.07 28.41
CA SER A 227 8.68 -4.71 27.91
C SER A 227 8.99 -4.57 26.43
N ASP A 228 9.55 -5.60 25.79
CA ASP A 228 9.94 -5.59 24.38
C ASP A 228 8.72 -5.58 23.46
N LEU A 229 8.75 -4.72 22.44
CA LEU A 229 7.61 -4.51 21.55
C LEU A 229 7.93 -4.73 20.07
N TRP A 230 9.17 -4.96 19.68
CA TRP A 230 9.56 -5.16 18.28
C TRP A 230 8.75 -6.29 17.61
N ASP A 231 8.76 -7.50 18.19
CA ASP A 231 8.04 -8.67 17.67
C ASP A 231 6.51 -8.60 17.83
N LYS A 232 5.99 -7.52 18.44
CA LYS A 232 4.55 -7.27 18.53
C LYS A 232 4.01 -6.57 17.30
N TYR A 233 4.89 -6.02 16.45
CA TYR A 233 4.54 -5.21 15.27
C TYR A 233 3.51 -4.14 15.67
N PRO A 234 3.88 -3.23 16.59
CA PRO A 234 2.93 -2.46 17.37
C PRO A 234 2.23 -1.39 16.54
N GLY A 235 2.74 -1.08 15.34
CA GLY A 235 2.10 -0.15 14.41
C GLY A 235 3.06 0.37 13.35
N VAL A 236 2.78 1.57 12.86
CA VAL A 236 3.55 2.27 11.81
C VAL A 236 4.20 3.54 12.35
N TYR A 237 5.32 3.96 11.74
CA TYR A 237 6.05 5.16 12.11
C TYR A 237 5.97 6.21 11.00
N VAL A 238 5.93 7.48 11.37
CA VAL A 238 5.65 8.61 10.48
C VAL A 238 6.64 9.74 10.75
N ARG A 239 7.23 10.31 9.70
CA ARG A 239 7.99 11.57 9.77
C ARG A 239 7.12 12.70 9.26
N SER A 240 7.04 13.78 10.03
CA SER A 240 6.22 14.95 9.70
C SER A 240 6.70 16.19 10.45
N ARG A 241 6.54 17.37 9.83
CA ARG A 241 6.73 18.68 10.47
C ARG A 241 5.48 19.19 11.19
N ALA A 242 4.32 18.59 10.92
CA ALA A 242 3.05 19.00 11.51
C ALA A 242 2.97 18.65 12.99
N LEU A 243 2.12 19.37 13.72
CA LEU A 243 1.86 19.10 15.13
C LEU A 243 0.97 17.86 15.30
N ILE A 244 1.02 17.25 16.48
CA ILE A 244 0.26 16.03 16.78
C ILE A 244 -1.25 16.19 16.55
N ASP A 245 -1.82 17.38 16.83
CA ASP A 245 -3.24 17.68 16.60
C ASP A 245 -3.63 17.63 15.12
N GLU A 246 -2.77 18.16 14.25
CA GLU A 246 -3.00 18.19 12.80
C GLU A 246 -2.95 16.78 12.21
N LEU A 247 -1.94 16.00 12.61
CA LEU A 247 -1.81 14.59 12.21
C LEU A 247 -2.94 13.73 12.76
N ALA A 248 -3.32 13.91 14.03
CA ALA A 248 -4.43 13.17 14.62
C ALA A 248 -5.75 13.46 13.89
N ASN A 249 -6.01 14.72 13.54
CA ASN A 249 -7.20 15.11 12.77
C ASN A 249 -7.18 14.53 11.36
N HIS A 250 -6.02 14.47 10.70
CA HIS A 250 -5.85 13.80 9.42
C HIS A 250 -6.18 12.31 9.52
N PHE A 251 -5.50 11.57 10.40
CA PHE A 251 -5.64 10.13 10.52
C PHE A 251 -7.02 9.66 11.00
N ARG A 252 -7.71 10.45 11.83
CA ARG A 252 -9.08 10.16 12.30
C ARG A 252 -10.07 9.94 11.15
N ARG A 253 -9.85 10.57 9.99
CA ARG A 253 -10.69 10.44 8.79
C ARG A 253 -10.67 9.05 8.18
N PHE A 254 -9.63 8.26 8.46
CA PHE A 254 -9.39 6.95 7.83
C PHE A 254 -9.68 5.76 8.76
N THR A 255 -10.18 6.02 9.98
CA THR A 255 -10.47 4.95 10.96
C THR A 255 -11.67 4.08 10.57
N LYS A 256 -12.49 4.54 9.64
CA LYS A 256 -13.66 3.82 9.13
C LYS A 256 -13.76 3.95 7.60
N VAL A 257 -14.18 2.87 6.97
CA VAL A 257 -14.42 2.78 5.52
C VAL A 257 -15.76 2.10 5.26
N LYS A 258 -16.35 2.32 4.09
CA LYS A 258 -17.54 1.58 3.66
C LYS A 258 -17.13 0.36 2.84
N ASN A 259 -17.84 -0.75 2.97
CA ASN A 259 -17.76 -1.84 1.99
C ASN A 259 -18.59 -1.52 0.74
N GLU A 260 -18.58 -2.43 -0.25
CA GLU A 260 -19.40 -2.32 -1.48
C GLU A 260 -20.91 -2.21 -1.20
N GLU A 261 -21.38 -2.72 -0.06
CA GLU A 261 -22.79 -2.64 0.38
C GLU A 261 -23.12 -1.33 1.13
N GLY A 262 -22.14 -0.43 1.31
CA GLY A 262 -22.28 0.82 2.04
C GLY A 262 -22.24 0.70 3.57
N LYS A 263 -21.96 -0.49 4.11
CA LYS A 263 -21.79 -0.74 5.55
C LYS A 263 -20.45 -0.21 6.03
N TRP A 264 -20.48 0.53 7.14
CA TRP A 264 -19.27 1.01 7.82
C TRP A 264 -18.51 -0.13 8.51
N LEU A 265 -17.21 -0.20 8.24
CA LEU A 265 -16.23 -1.09 8.85
C LEU A 265 -15.12 -0.27 9.50
N PHE A 266 -14.54 -0.77 10.60
CA PHE A 266 -13.30 -0.20 11.12
C PHE A 266 -12.15 -0.61 10.21
N PHE A 267 -11.35 0.38 9.80
CA PHE A 267 -10.20 0.17 8.94
C PHE A 267 -8.92 0.38 9.73
N ARG A 268 -8.21 -0.71 9.98
CA ARG A 268 -6.95 -0.73 10.75
C ARG A 268 -5.76 -0.37 9.86
N PHE A 269 -5.78 0.84 9.29
CA PHE A 269 -4.70 1.30 8.41
C PHE A 269 -3.33 1.33 9.12
N TRP A 270 -3.31 1.39 10.45
CA TRP A 270 -2.08 1.39 11.24
C TRP A 270 -1.45 0.01 11.42
N GLU A 271 -2.04 -1.07 10.88
CA GLU A 271 -1.42 -2.39 10.92
C GLU A 271 -0.29 -2.49 9.89
N SER A 272 0.96 -2.48 10.35
CA SER A 272 2.16 -2.43 9.50
C SER A 272 2.20 -3.53 8.43
N ASN A 273 1.73 -4.73 8.79
CA ASN A 273 1.64 -5.88 7.90
C ASN A 273 0.78 -5.67 6.64
N PHE A 274 -0.17 -4.71 6.67
CA PHE A 274 -1.14 -4.48 5.61
C PHE A 274 -1.15 -3.07 5.05
N PHE A 275 -0.63 -2.06 5.77
CA PHE A 275 -0.69 -0.66 5.36
C PHE A 275 -0.13 -0.42 3.95
N LEU A 276 1.06 -0.95 3.67
CA LEU A 276 1.68 -0.78 2.35
C LEU A 276 0.88 -1.46 1.24
N ILE A 277 0.27 -2.62 1.52
CA ILE A 277 -0.62 -3.30 0.55
C ILE A 277 -1.79 -2.39 0.18
N VAL A 278 -2.35 -1.64 1.14
CA VAL A 278 -3.40 -0.66 0.86
C VAL A 278 -2.88 0.41 -0.08
N LEU A 279 -1.74 1.05 0.23
CA LEU A 279 -1.17 2.12 -0.60
C LEU A 279 -0.91 1.64 -2.04
N MET A 280 -0.40 0.43 -2.23
CA MET A 280 -0.10 -0.11 -3.56
C MET A 280 -1.35 -0.49 -4.39
N HIS A 281 -2.54 -0.53 -3.80
CA HIS A 281 -3.75 -1.01 -4.49
C HIS A 281 -4.91 0.00 -4.47
N VAL A 282 -4.68 1.21 -3.95
CA VAL A 282 -5.58 2.34 -4.10
C VAL A 282 -5.14 3.22 -5.27
N SER A 283 -6.07 3.95 -5.87
CA SER A 283 -5.72 4.96 -6.87
C SER A 283 -4.84 6.06 -6.28
N ALA A 284 -4.06 6.73 -7.12
CA ALA A 284 -3.12 7.75 -6.69
C ALA A 284 -3.77 8.86 -5.85
N ALA A 285 -4.99 9.29 -6.21
CA ALA A 285 -5.73 10.29 -5.41
C ALA A 285 -6.08 9.79 -4.00
N LYS A 286 -6.46 8.52 -3.85
CA LYS A 286 -6.77 7.94 -2.54
C LYS A 286 -5.51 7.74 -1.71
N GLY A 287 -4.44 7.27 -2.35
CA GLY A 287 -3.12 7.10 -1.75
C GLY A 287 -2.53 8.40 -1.23
N LEU A 288 -2.47 9.44 -2.07
CA LEU A 288 -2.01 10.78 -1.71
C LEU A 288 -2.93 11.48 -0.72
N ALA A 289 -4.20 11.09 -0.61
CA ALA A 289 -5.05 11.57 0.46
C ALA A 289 -4.79 10.86 1.79
N LEU A 290 -4.37 9.59 1.80
CA LEU A 290 -3.98 8.85 3.01
C LEU A 290 -2.60 9.28 3.51
N MET A 291 -1.64 9.42 2.60
CA MET A 291 -0.27 9.85 2.85
C MET A 291 0.09 11.09 2.00
N PRO A 292 -0.43 12.28 2.34
CA PRO A 292 -0.12 13.50 1.59
C PRO A 292 1.31 13.97 1.85
N PRO A 293 2.14 14.22 0.81
CA PRO A 293 3.56 14.55 0.96
C PRO A 293 3.83 15.87 1.69
N ASN A 294 2.84 16.78 1.71
CA ASN A 294 2.94 18.06 2.38
C ASN A 294 2.62 17.98 3.89
N LEU A 295 2.06 16.85 4.35
CA LEU A 295 1.77 16.59 5.76
C LEU A 295 2.61 15.45 6.32
N ILE A 296 2.85 14.41 5.51
CA ILE A 296 3.59 13.20 5.88
C ILE A 296 4.78 13.09 4.92
N SER A 297 5.98 13.32 5.45
CA SER A 297 7.21 13.30 4.66
C SER A 297 7.65 11.87 4.31
N SER A 298 7.50 10.94 5.26
CA SER A 298 7.78 9.52 5.04
C SER A 298 7.09 8.65 6.08
N MET A 299 6.99 7.35 5.77
CA MET A 299 6.52 6.32 6.70
C MET A 299 7.46 5.13 6.72
N LEU A 300 7.59 4.49 7.89
CA LEU A 300 8.32 3.24 8.08
C LEU A 300 7.36 2.17 8.61
N CYS A 301 7.30 1.04 7.92
CA CYS A 301 6.46 -0.10 8.27
C CYS A 301 7.35 -1.28 8.64
N ILE A 302 7.37 -1.64 9.92
CA ILE A 302 8.05 -2.84 10.41
C ILE A 302 7.01 -3.97 10.43
N SER A 303 7.07 -4.82 9.42
CA SER A 303 6.22 -5.99 9.27
C SER A 303 6.95 -7.24 9.76
N MET A 304 6.20 -8.35 9.81
CA MET A 304 6.73 -9.62 10.28
C MET A 304 7.85 -10.21 9.41
N ASP A 305 7.78 -9.97 8.10
CA ASP A 305 8.67 -10.55 7.09
C ASP A 305 9.60 -9.53 6.43
N ARG A 306 9.40 -8.22 6.68
CA ARG A 306 10.12 -7.13 6.00
C ARG A 306 9.98 -5.79 6.69
N ILE A 307 10.89 -4.86 6.37
CA ILE A 307 10.84 -3.46 6.80
C ILE A 307 10.80 -2.56 5.57
N ASP A 308 9.72 -1.83 5.41
CA ASP A 308 9.50 -0.94 4.26
C ASP A 308 9.60 0.51 4.68
N PHE A 309 10.43 1.27 3.97
CA PHE A 309 10.46 2.73 4.04
C PHE A 309 9.76 3.31 2.81
N VAL A 310 8.83 4.23 3.03
CA VAL A 310 7.90 4.69 2.01
C VAL A 310 7.87 6.21 1.99
N THR A 311 7.89 6.78 0.79
CA THR A 311 7.66 8.21 0.54
C THR A 311 6.61 8.38 -0.56
N THR A 312 5.99 9.55 -0.60
CA THR A 312 5.04 9.92 -1.65
C THR A 312 5.47 11.20 -2.31
N GLN A 313 5.08 11.39 -3.57
CA GLN A 313 5.33 12.63 -4.32
C GLN A 313 4.03 13.17 -4.93
N PRO A 314 3.87 14.50 -5.01
CA PRO A 314 2.65 15.09 -5.54
C PRO A 314 2.56 14.86 -7.06
N ILE A 315 1.35 14.60 -7.54
CA ILE A 315 1.03 14.61 -8.97
C ILE A 315 0.43 15.97 -9.34
N GLU A 316 1.02 16.62 -10.35
CA GLU A 316 0.56 17.92 -10.86
C GLU A 316 -0.88 17.82 -11.40
N GLY A 317 -1.72 18.79 -11.04
CA GLY A 317 -3.13 18.83 -11.48
C GLY A 317 -4.06 17.82 -10.79
N MET A 318 -3.56 16.98 -9.88
CA MET A 318 -4.40 15.97 -9.22
C MET A 318 -5.53 16.63 -8.41
N PRO A 319 -6.80 16.24 -8.64
CA PRO A 319 -7.93 16.85 -7.95
C PRO A 319 -7.85 16.57 -6.44
N LYS A 320 -8.16 17.59 -5.63
CA LYS A 320 -8.37 17.45 -4.19
C LYS A 320 -9.69 16.71 -3.93
N MET A 321 -9.66 15.39 -4.07
CA MET A 321 -10.81 14.54 -3.81
C MET A 321 -10.96 14.27 -2.30
N GLY A 322 -12.20 14.22 -1.83
CA GLY A 322 -12.48 13.59 -0.54
C GLY A 322 -12.11 12.11 -0.63
N CYS A 323 -11.28 11.62 0.29
CA CYS A 323 -10.89 10.22 0.31
C CYS A 323 -11.96 9.39 1.03
N GLU A 324 -12.98 8.99 0.28
CA GLU A 324 -13.85 7.89 0.70
C GLU A 324 -13.18 6.59 0.21
N LEU A 325 -12.39 5.98 1.10
CA LEU A 325 -11.88 4.64 0.87
C LEU A 325 -13.06 3.67 0.92
N THR A 326 -13.18 2.86 -0.13
CA THR A 326 -14.16 1.77 -0.21
C THR A 326 -13.41 0.46 -0.13
N PHE A 327 -13.87 -0.44 0.74
CA PHE A 327 -13.36 -1.79 0.86
C PHE A 327 -14.02 -2.66 -0.21
N ASP A 328 -13.43 -2.64 -1.41
CA ASP A 328 -13.88 -3.36 -2.61
C ASP A 328 -12.93 -4.51 -2.96
N ARG A 329 -13.25 -5.27 -4.01
CA ARG A 329 -12.40 -6.38 -4.48
C ARG A 329 -10.95 -5.98 -4.80
N ARG A 330 -10.70 -4.74 -5.24
CA ARG A 330 -9.32 -4.28 -5.53
C ARG A 330 -8.46 -4.24 -4.29
N LEU A 331 -9.04 -4.06 -3.11
CA LEU A 331 -8.35 -4.14 -1.81
C LEU A 331 -8.47 -5.50 -1.14
N ILE A 332 -9.63 -6.16 -1.22
CA ILE A 332 -9.89 -7.43 -0.52
C ILE A 332 -8.93 -8.52 -1.00
N ASP A 333 -8.75 -8.69 -2.31
CA ASP A 333 -7.95 -9.79 -2.84
C ASP A 333 -6.45 -9.67 -2.47
N PRO A 334 -5.79 -8.51 -2.64
CA PRO A 334 -4.41 -8.31 -2.18
C PRO A 334 -4.24 -8.45 -0.67
N LEU A 335 -5.19 -7.98 0.14
CA LEU A 335 -5.14 -8.14 1.60
C LEU A 335 -5.27 -9.60 2.03
N ASN A 336 -6.15 -10.36 1.38
CA ASN A 336 -6.27 -11.81 1.60
C ASN A 336 -4.97 -12.54 1.22
N ARG A 337 -4.40 -12.22 0.06
CA ARG A 337 -3.10 -12.74 -0.37
C ARG A 337 -2.01 -12.46 0.66
N ARG A 338 -1.90 -11.22 1.13
CA ARG A 338 -0.96 -10.82 2.18
C ARG A 338 -1.18 -11.59 3.49
N SER A 339 -2.44 -11.82 3.87
CA SER A 339 -2.78 -12.60 5.06
C SER A 339 -2.28 -14.05 4.96
N THR A 340 -2.35 -14.64 3.77
CA THR A 340 -1.82 -15.98 3.49
C THR A 340 -0.30 -16.00 3.52
N GLU A 341 0.37 -15.03 2.90
CA GLU A 341 1.84 -14.91 2.94
C GLU A 341 2.36 -14.84 4.38
N LEU A 342 1.75 -13.99 5.23
CA LEU A 342 2.10 -13.87 6.65
C LEU A 342 1.73 -15.10 7.49
N PHE A 343 0.74 -15.87 7.05
CA PHE A 343 0.44 -17.16 7.66
C PHE A 343 1.54 -18.17 7.37
N VAL A 344 1.96 -18.31 6.12
CA VAL A 344 3.07 -19.20 5.71
C VAL A 344 4.38 -18.79 6.37
N PHE A 345 4.69 -17.48 6.40
CA PHE A 345 5.88 -16.97 7.09
C PHE A 345 5.93 -17.41 8.56
N ARG A 346 4.81 -17.32 9.30
CA ARG A 346 4.73 -17.80 10.69
C ARG A 346 4.90 -19.29 10.82
N LEU A 347 4.36 -20.07 9.90
CA LEU A 347 4.54 -21.52 9.91
C LEU A 347 6.02 -21.85 9.73
N ARG A 348 6.72 -21.17 8.82
CA ARG A 348 8.16 -21.37 8.63
C ARG A 348 8.94 -21.02 9.89
N GLN A 349 8.68 -19.85 10.48
CA GLN A 349 9.31 -19.42 11.74
C GLN A 349 9.10 -20.46 12.87
N GLN A 350 7.89 -20.98 13.00
CA GLN A 350 7.58 -21.99 14.01
C GLN A 350 8.26 -23.33 13.69
N PHE A 351 7.94 -23.95 12.56
CA PHE A 351 8.33 -25.33 12.28
C PHE A 351 9.79 -25.48 11.90
N VAL A 352 10.34 -24.55 11.11
CA VAL A 352 11.74 -24.63 10.65
C VAL A 352 12.69 -24.05 11.71
N GLU A 353 12.44 -22.82 12.15
CA GLU A 353 13.42 -22.09 12.98
C GLU A 353 13.35 -22.45 14.47
N GLN A 354 12.15 -22.77 15.00
CA GLN A 354 11.97 -23.08 16.42
C GLN A 354 11.89 -24.59 16.69
N GLU A 355 11.16 -25.35 15.86
CA GLU A 355 10.91 -26.78 16.06
C GLU A 355 11.88 -27.70 15.29
N GLY A 356 12.71 -27.16 14.39
CA GLY A 356 13.80 -27.89 13.73
C GLY A 356 13.43 -28.73 12.51
N MET A 357 12.27 -28.48 11.88
CA MET A 357 11.92 -29.06 10.57
C MET A 357 12.94 -28.62 9.50
N SER A 358 13.39 -29.53 8.62
CA SER A 358 14.24 -29.12 7.50
C SER A 358 13.49 -28.21 6.52
N VAL A 359 14.22 -27.33 5.84
CA VAL A 359 13.63 -26.42 4.85
C VAL A 359 13.01 -27.22 3.70
N GLU A 360 13.69 -28.29 3.25
CA GLU A 360 13.22 -29.14 2.17
C GLU A 360 11.91 -29.87 2.53
N LEU A 361 11.79 -30.36 3.77
CA LEU A 361 10.57 -31.02 4.24
C LEU A 361 9.43 -30.01 4.34
N PHE A 362 9.68 -28.83 4.91
CA PHE A 362 8.67 -27.78 5.00
C PHE A 362 8.15 -27.38 3.62
N GLU A 363 9.04 -27.11 2.66
CA GLU A 363 8.67 -26.74 1.29
C GLU A 363 7.90 -27.86 0.58
N SER A 364 8.33 -29.11 0.74
CA SER A 364 7.63 -30.29 0.20
C SER A 364 6.21 -30.40 0.77
N VAL A 365 6.04 -30.34 2.09
CA VAL A 365 4.72 -30.42 2.73
C VAL A 365 3.81 -29.26 2.31
N MET A 366 4.34 -28.03 2.24
CA MET A 366 3.57 -26.86 1.79
C MET A 366 3.11 -27.01 0.33
N SER A 367 3.95 -27.54 -0.55
CA SER A 367 3.58 -27.87 -1.93
C SER A 367 2.45 -28.91 -2.00
N SER A 368 2.52 -29.97 -1.19
CA SER A 368 1.47 -30.98 -1.12
C SER A 368 0.17 -30.43 -0.53
N ILE A 369 0.25 -29.55 0.48
CA ILE A 369 -0.92 -28.84 1.04
C ILE A 369 -1.65 -28.03 -0.04
N GLU A 370 -0.90 -27.31 -0.89
CA GLU A 370 -1.45 -26.55 -2.00
C GLU A 370 -2.06 -27.48 -3.07
N LYS A 371 -1.31 -28.51 -3.49
CA LYS A 371 -1.76 -29.54 -4.45
C LYS A 371 -3.08 -30.19 -4.02
N HIS A 372 -3.22 -30.49 -2.73
CA HIS A 372 -4.40 -31.11 -2.16
C HIS A 372 -5.42 -30.08 -1.62
N GLN A 373 -5.22 -28.79 -1.86
CA GLN A 373 -6.17 -27.71 -1.55
C GLN A 373 -6.63 -27.67 -0.09
N PHE A 374 -5.74 -27.95 0.88
CA PHE A 374 -6.03 -27.67 2.28
C PHE A 374 -5.98 -26.16 2.51
N GLN A 375 -7.04 -25.59 3.08
CA GLN A 375 -7.21 -24.15 3.31
C GLN A 375 -7.38 -23.81 4.80
N ASP A 376 -7.86 -24.74 5.62
CA ASP A 376 -8.06 -24.49 7.04
C ASP A 376 -6.72 -24.34 7.78
N ARG A 377 -6.55 -23.18 8.42
CA ARG A 377 -5.29 -22.81 9.09
C ARG A 377 -4.96 -23.69 10.28
N ASN A 378 -5.94 -24.32 10.92
CA ASN A 378 -5.68 -25.22 12.04
C ASN A 378 -5.28 -26.61 11.53
N THR A 379 -5.98 -27.13 10.51
CA THR A 379 -5.61 -28.38 9.84
C THR A 379 -4.20 -28.31 9.25
N ILE A 380 -3.84 -27.21 8.57
CA ILE A 380 -2.48 -27.03 8.03
C ILE A 380 -1.41 -27.13 9.13
N ARG A 381 -1.64 -26.52 10.30
CA ARG A 381 -0.71 -26.64 11.44
C ARG A 381 -0.59 -28.06 11.95
N GLN A 382 -1.71 -28.77 12.05
CA GLN A 382 -1.73 -30.15 12.50
C GLN A 382 -1.01 -31.07 11.50
N LEU A 383 -1.19 -30.86 10.19
CA LEU A 383 -0.46 -31.57 9.14
C LEU A 383 1.05 -31.37 9.24
N LEU A 384 1.51 -30.12 9.40
CA LEU A 384 2.93 -29.83 9.59
C LEU A 384 3.48 -30.47 10.86
N SER A 385 2.74 -30.43 11.96
CA SER A 385 3.14 -31.09 13.22
C SER A 385 3.27 -32.60 13.07
N LEU A 386 2.38 -33.26 12.30
CA LEU A 386 2.45 -34.69 12.02
C LEU A 386 3.63 -35.03 11.10
N CYS A 387 3.85 -34.25 10.05
CA CYS A 387 4.99 -34.45 9.15
C CYS A 387 6.32 -34.22 9.87
N LEU A 388 6.37 -33.28 10.84
CA LEU A 388 7.53 -33.09 11.71
C LEU A 388 7.79 -34.31 12.59
N SER A 389 6.77 -34.86 13.25
CA SER A 389 6.96 -35.99 14.16
C SER A 389 7.43 -37.26 13.43
N GLU A 390 6.97 -37.44 12.20
CA GLU A 390 7.37 -38.55 11.34
C GLU A 390 8.65 -38.26 10.54
N ASN A 391 9.12 -37.00 10.56
CA ASN A 391 10.21 -36.48 9.74
C ASN A 391 10.07 -36.86 8.25
N ASP A 392 8.84 -36.79 7.74
CA ASP A 392 8.47 -37.25 6.41
C ASP A 392 7.22 -36.53 5.91
N ASN A 393 7.10 -36.37 4.58
CA ASN A 393 5.93 -35.76 3.97
C ASN A 393 4.82 -36.80 3.80
N LEU A 394 3.92 -36.85 4.78
CA LEU A 394 2.76 -37.76 4.76
C LEU A 394 1.86 -37.58 3.54
N LEU A 395 1.79 -36.36 2.99
CA LEU A 395 0.91 -36.06 1.86
C LEU A 395 1.44 -36.57 0.53
N ASP A 396 2.72 -36.92 0.45
CA ASP A 396 3.35 -37.47 -0.76
C ASP A 396 3.46 -39.01 -0.73
N ARG A 397 3.00 -39.66 0.35
CA ARG A 397 2.99 -41.13 0.42
C ARG A 397 1.97 -41.71 -0.55
N ASP A 398 2.43 -42.55 -1.48
CA ASP A 398 1.59 -43.25 -2.46
C ASP A 398 0.42 -44.00 -1.81
N GLU A 399 0.67 -44.57 -0.63
CA GLU A 399 -0.33 -45.30 0.16
C GLU A 399 -1.51 -44.46 0.66
N LEU A 400 -1.37 -43.14 0.69
CA LEU A 400 -2.39 -42.20 1.15
C LEU A 400 -3.02 -41.43 -0.03
N ALA A 401 -2.52 -41.61 -1.26
CA ALA A 401 -3.01 -40.92 -2.45
C ALA A 401 -4.50 -41.16 -2.70
N ASP A 402 -4.96 -42.41 -2.62
CA ASP A 402 -6.37 -42.78 -2.80
C ASP A 402 -7.28 -42.08 -1.78
N GLU A 403 -6.83 -41.96 -0.53
CA GLU A 403 -7.62 -41.31 0.54
C GLU A 403 -7.62 -39.78 0.37
N LEU A 404 -6.50 -39.20 -0.05
CA LEU A 404 -6.41 -37.77 -0.38
C LEU A 404 -7.35 -37.38 -1.53
N GLU A 405 -7.49 -38.25 -2.53
CA GLU A 405 -8.40 -38.04 -3.66
C GLU A 405 -9.87 -38.26 -3.25
N GLN A 406 -10.19 -39.35 -2.56
CA GLN A 406 -11.57 -39.65 -2.15
C GLN A 406 -12.15 -38.64 -1.16
N SER A 407 -11.31 -38.06 -0.30
CA SER A 407 -11.74 -37.09 0.71
C SER A 407 -11.70 -35.64 0.26
N CYS A 408 -11.28 -35.33 -0.99
CA CYS A 408 -11.05 -33.95 -1.45
C CYS A 408 -12.26 -33.01 -1.33
N ILE A 409 -13.49 -33.53 -1.40
CA ILE A 409 -14.74 -32.75 -1.27
C ILE A 409 -15.16 -32.52 0.19
N MET A 410 -14.48 -33.16 1.14
CA MET A 410 -14.82 -33.09 2.56
C MET A 410 -14.16 -31.88 3.23
N PRO A 411 -14.67 -31.42 4.39
CA PRO A 411 -13.99 -30.42 5.20
C PRO A 411 -12.58 -30.89 5.61
N ASP A 412 -11.62 -29.98 5.63
CA ASP A 412 -10.20 -30.25 5.94
C ASP A 412 -9.99 -30.98 7.28
N SER A 413 -10.78 -30.67 8.30
CA SER A 413 -10.72 -31.38 9.59
C SER A 413 -11.12 -32.85 9.47
N THR A 414 -12.11 -33.18 8.64
CA THR A 414 -12.53 -34.55 8.36
C THR A 414 -11.46 -35.28 7.54
N ARG A 415 -10.91 -34.61 6.53
CA ARG A 415 -9.82 -35.14 5.69
C ARG A 415 -8.63 -35.54 6.54
N LEU A 416 -8.19 -34.65 7.44
CA LEU A 416 -7.09 -34.91 8.37
C LEU A 416 -7.35 -36.13 9.26
N ASN A 417 -8.53 -36.20 9.90
CA ASN A 417 -8.86 -37.33 10.78
C ASN A 417 -8.81 -38.67 10.03
N ARG A 418 -9.27 -38.69 8.77
CA ARG A 418 -9.22 -39.90 7.93
C ARG A 418 -7.79 -40.26 7.56
N LEU A 419 -6.96 -39.28 7.17
CA LEU A 419 -5.54 -39.50 6.89
C LEU A 419 -4.80 -40.08 8.09
N VAL A 420 -5.00 -39.52 9.28
CA VAL A 420 -4.38 -40.02 10.53
C VAL A 420 -4.80 -41.46 10.81
N ASN A 421 -6.08 -41.79 10.63
CA ASN A 421 -6.57 -43.17 10.82
C ASN A 421 -5.95 -44.15 9.81
N VAL A 422 -5.85 -43.78 8.54
CA VAL A 422 -5.24 -44.65 7.51
C VAL A 422 -3.74 -44.80 7.75
N ALA A 423 -3.03 -43.70 8.07
CA ALA A 423 -1.60 -43.73 8.35
C ALA A 423 -1.28 -44.60 9.58
N SER A 424 -2.05 -44.48 10.66
CA SER A 424 -1.87 -45.29 11.88
C SER A 424 -2.20 -46.77 11.67
N LEU A 425 -3.21 -47.11 10.88
CA LEU A 425 -3.51 -48.51 10.52
C LEU A 425 -2.38 -49.15 9.70
N LYS A 426 -1.76 -48.42 8.76
CA LYS A 426 -0.70 -48.95 7.90
C LYS A 426 0.67 -49.04 8.61
N LEU A 427 0.99 -48.10 9.50
CA LEU A 427 2.19 -48.19 10.36
C LEU A 427 2.16 -49.41 11.30
N SER A 428 0.97 -49.86 11.69
CA SER A 428 0.79 -51.07 12.51
C SER A 428 0.90 -52.39 11.74
N SER A 429 0.76 -52.38 10.41
CA SER A 429 0.92 -53.58 9.57
C SER A 429 2.36 -53.84 9.12
N ASP A 430 3.22 -52.82 9.05
CA ASP A 430 4.63 -52.96 8.66
C ASP A 430 5.57 -53.40 9.81
N THR A 431 5.05 -53.47 11.05
CA THR A 431 5.80 -53.93 12.24
C THR A 431 5.52 -55.39 12.61
N THR A 432 4.82 -56.13 11.75
CA THR A 432 4.56 -57.59 11.83
C THR A 432 5.08 -58.29 10.61
#